data_AF-A0A844Z1K7-F1
#
_entry.id   AF-A0A844Z1K7-F1
#
_cell.length_a   1.000
_cell.length_b   1.000
_cell.length_c   1.000
_cell.angle_alpha   90.00
_cell.angle_beta   90.00
_cell.angle_gamma   90.00
#
_symmetry.space_group_name_H-M   'P 1'
#
loop_
_entity.id
_entity.type
_entity.pdbx_description
1 polymer ?
#
loop_
_entity_poly.entity_id
_entity_poly.type
_entity_poly.pdbx_seq_one_letter_code
_entity_poly.pdbx_strand_id
1 'polypeptide(L)'
;MARPTPSLAPDYAAWSNLWFDGWTLWWDAAAVMWLRSARMAGGGPLAAREGQRMVAEKAAANAELAALLLTGGLTSPQAAATTAVRTYGRTVRANRRRLEG
;
A
#
# COMPACT_ATOMS: atom_id res chain seq x y z
N MET A 1 29.31 -30.89 0.75
CA MET A 1 28.40 -30.03 -0.06
C MET A 1 28.45 -28.64 0.54
N ALA A 2 29.19 -27.70 -0.07
CA ALA A 2 29.33 -26.34 0.46
C ALA A 2 28.01 -25.58 0.25
N ARG A 3 27.48 -24.94 1.30
CA ARG A 3 26.34 -24.01 1.12
C ARG A 3 26.84 -22.83 0.31
N PRO A 4 26.13 -22.39 -0.76
CA PRO A 4 26.50 -21.18 -1.47
C PRO A 4 26.49 -20.00 -0.47
N THR A 5 27.59 -19.28 -0.40
CA THR A 5 27.70 -18.03 0.36
C THR A 5 26.69 -17.02 -0.19
N PRO A 6 25.87 -16.37 0.66
CA PRO A 6 24.94 -15.34 0.19
C PRO A 6 25.70 -14.24 -0.55
N SER A 7 25.24 -13.85 -1.73
CA SER A 7 25.80 -12.69 -2.42
C SER A 7 25.52 -11.44 -1.60
N LEU A 8 26.57 -10.70 -1.22
CA LEU A 8 26.47 -9.42 -0.53
C LEU A 8 25.96 -8.27 -1.44
N ALA A 9 25.84 -8.52 -2.74
CA ALA A 9 25.27 -7.56 -3.67
C ALA A 9 23.76 -7.41 -3.42
N PRO A 10 23.23 -6.19 -3.23
CA PRO A 10 21.80 -5.98 -3.18
C PRO A 10 21.15 -6.53 -4.45
N ASP A 11 19.97 -7.12 -4.31
CA ASP A 11 19.14 -7.48 -5.46
C ASP A 11 18.63 -6.19 -6.11
N TYR A 12 19.45 -5.62 -7.00
CA TYR A 12 19.17 -4.35 -7.67
C TYR A 12 17.86 -4.40 -8.47
N ALA A 13 17.48 -5.58 -9.00
CA ALA A 13 16.23 -5.74 -9.72
C ALA A 13 15.04 -5.66 -8.76
N ALA A 14 15.09 -6.37 -7.62
CA ALA A 14 14.04 -6.29 -6.62
C ALA A 14 13.89 -4.89 -6.02
N TRP A 15 14.99 -4.19 -5.77
CA TRP A 15 14.96 -2.79 -5.31
C TRP A 15 14.40 -1.84 -6.37
N SER A 16 14.75 -2.02 -7.65
CA SER A 16 14.20 -1.22 -8.75
C SER A 16 12.69 -1.43 -8.89
N ASN A 17 12.23 -2.68 -8.83
CA ASN A 17 10.80 -2.99 -8.85
C ASN A 17 10.06 -2.35 -7.67
N LEU A 18 10.63 -2.44 -6.46
CA LEU A 18 10.07 -1.80 -5.28
C LEU A 18 9.97 -0.27 -5.44
N TRP A 19 10.94 0.36 -6.10
CA TRP A 19 10.91 1.78 -6.44
C TRP A 19 9.74 2.12 -7.37
N PHE A 20 9.56 1.38 -8.46
CA PHE A 20 8.45 1.60 -9.41
C PHE A 20 7.08 1.32 -8.78
N ASP A 21 6.97 0.25 -7.98
CA ASP A 21 5.75 -0.08 -7.23
C ASP A 21 5.42 1.02 -6.21
N GLY A 22 6.44 1.53 -5.50
CA GLY A 22 6.29 2.64 -4.57
C GLY A 22 5.86 3.93 -5.26
N TRP A 23 6.42 4.24 -6.44
CA TRP A 23 6.01 5.39 -7.25
C TRP A 23 4.56 5.27 -7.72
N THR A 24 4.15 4.08 -8.17
CA THR A 24 2.78 3.80 -8.58
C THR A 24 1.80 3.97 -7.43
N LEU A 25 2.15 3.43 -6.25
CA LEU A 25 1.38 3.62 -5.02
C LEU A 25 1.26 5.11 -4.66
N TRP A 26 2.35 5.87 -4.76
CA TRP A 26 2.33 7.31 -4.49
C TRP A 26 1.35 8.05 -5.41
N TRP A 27 1.37 7.74 -6.71
CA TRP A 27 0.45 8.34 -7.68
C TRP A 27 -1.02 8.01 -7.37
N ASP A 28 -1.32 6.73 -7.13
CA ASP A 28 -2.67 6.31 -6.76
C ASP A 28 -3.12 6.98 -5.44
N ALA A 29 -2.23 7.15 -4.47
CA ALA A 29 -2.51 7.82 -3.20
C ALA A 29 -2.81 9.31 -3.39
N ALA A 30 -2.05 10.01 -4.23
CA ALA A 30 -2.29 11.41 -4.58
C ALA A 30 -3.69 11.60 -5.21
N ALA A 31 -4.07 10.72 -6.13
CA ALA A 31 -5.41 10.74 -6.75
C ALA A 31 -6.52 10.50 -5.71
N VAL A 32 -6.36 9.50 -4.83
CA VAL A 32 -7.33 9.23 -3.74
C VAL A 32 -7.49 10.44 -2.82
N MET A 33 -6.38 11.08 -2.43
CA MET A 33 -6.42 12.28 -1.59
C MET A 33 -7.19 13.40 -2.28
N TRP A 34 -6.91 13.67 -3.56
CA TRP A 34 -7.62 14.68 -4.34
C TRP A 34 -9.13 14.41 -4.42
N LEU A 35 -9.52 13.20 -4.82
CA LEU A 35 -10.92 12.80 -4.97
C LEU A 35 -11.68 12.90 -3.63
N ARG A 36 -11.03 12.54 -2.53
CA ARG A 36 -11.60 12.68 -1.18
C ARG A 36 -11.75 14.12 -0.75
N SER A 37 -10.76 14.95 -1.01
CA SER A 37 -10.85 16.39 -0.75
C SER A 37 -12.02 17.01 -1.51
N ALA A 38 -12.20 16.67 -2.79
CA ALA A 38 -13.34 17.11 -3.58
C ALA A 38 -14.68 16.63 -2.99
N ARG A 39 -14.77 15.35 -2.60
CA ARG A 39 -15.99 14.79 -1.98
C ARG A 39 -16.32 15.40 -0.62
N MET A 40 -15.30 15.67 0.19
CA MET A 40 -15.47 16.31 1.50
C MET A 40 -15.83 17.78 1.38
N ALA A 41 -15.30 18.49 0.38
CA ALA A 41 -15.65 19.89 0.12
C ALA A 41 -17.15 20.10 -0.17
N GLY A 42 -17.83 19.09 -0.73
CA GLY A 42 -19.28 19.12 -0.91
C GLY A 42 -20.09 18.98 0.39
N GLY A 43 -19.47 18.55 1.50
CA GLY A 43 -20.13 18.41 2.79
C GLY A 43 -21.27 17.38 2.84
N GLY A 44 -22.12 17.53 3.86
CA GLY A 44 -23.34 16.73 4.03
C GLY A 44 -23.14 15.24 4.36
N PRO A 45 -24.21 14.43 4.26
CA PRO A 45 -24.19 13.02 4.66
C PRO A 45 -23.19 12.16 3.86
N LEU A 46 -22.95 12.51 2.59
CA LEU A 46 -22.00 11.79 1.75
C LEU A 46 -20.54 11.99 2.21
N ALA A 47 -20.18 13.21 2.60
CA ALA A 47 -18.87 13.50 3.18
C ALA A 47 -18.66 12.77 4.51
N ALA A 48 -19.67 12.76 5.38
CA ALA A 48 -19.61 12.04 6.66
C ALA A 48 -19.41 10.52 6.46
N ARG A 49 -20.16 9.91 5.52
CA ARG A 49 -20.00 8.49 5.17
C ARG A 49 -18.62 8.18 4.59
N GLU A 50 -18.08 9.05 3.75
CA GLU A 50 -16.72 8.88 3.22
C GLU A 50 -15.68 8.96 4.34
N GLY A 51 -15.82 9.90 5.28
CA GLY A 51 -14.93 10.01 6.44
C GLY A 51 -14.93 8.75 7.32
N GLN A 52 -16.09 8.17 7.61
CA GLN A 52 -16.18 6.91 8.35
C GLN A 52 -15.54 5.75 7.59
N ARG A 53 -15.79 5.67 6.29
CA ARG A 53 -15.20 4.64 5.43
C ARG A 53 -13.67 4.77 5.38
N MET A 54 -13.14 5.99 5.30
CA MET A 54 -11.70 6.28 5.32
C MET A 54 -10.99 5.72 6.56
N VAL A 55 -11.66 5.72 7.72
CA VAL A 55 -11.11 5.18 8.97
C VAL A 55 -11.12 3.65 8.93
N ALA A 56 -12.25 3.06 8.54
CA ALA A 56 -12.39 1.61 8.42
C ALA A 56 -11.37 1.01 7.44
N GLU A 57 -11.17 1.64 6.28
CA GLU A 57 -10.17 1.21 5.29
C GLU A 57 -8.74 1.26 5.84
N LYS A 58 -8.37 2.30 6.60
CA LYS A 58 -7.03 2.39 7.22
C LYS A 58 -6.82 1.29 8.25
N ALA A 59 -7.82 1.06 9.10
CA ALA A 59 -7.77 0.01 10.11
C ALA A 59 -7.62 -1.38 9.46
N ALA A 60 -8.43 -1.67 8.44
CA ALA A 60 -8.38 -2.94 7.72
C ALA A 60 -7.03 -3.16 7.01
N ALA A 61 -6.51 -2.15 6.31
CA ALA A 61 -5.22 -2.26 5.61
C ALA A 61 -4.05 -2.49 6.57
N ASN A 62 -4.04 -1.79 7.72
CA ASN A 62 -3.01 -1.98 8.73
C ASN A 62 -3.10 -3.34 9.42
N ALA A 63 -4.32 -3.81 9.71
CA ALA A 63 -4.54 -5.15 10.27
C ALA A 63 -4.07 -6.24 9.30
N GLU A 64 -4.40 -6.09 8.01
CA GLU A 64 -3.94 -7.01 6.96
C GLU A 64 -2.41 -7.01 6.85
N LEU A 65 -1.78 -5.84 6.76
CA LEU A 65 -0.33 -5.76 6.70
C LEU A 65 0.32 -6.37 7.95
N ALA A 66 -0.18 -6.07 9.14
CA ALA A 66 0.34 -6.64 10.38
C ALA A 66 0.26 -8.18 10.37
N ALA A 67 -0.88 -8.74 9.94
CA ALA A 67 -1.04 -10.18 9.80
C ALA A 67 -0.05 -10.78 8.79
N LEU A 68 0.15 -10.13 7.65
CA LEU A 68 1.11 -10.57 6.63
C LEU A 68 2.55 -10.49 7.12
N LEU A 69 2.93 -9.46 7.87
CA LEU A 69 4.27 -9.33 8.44
C LEU A 69 4.53 -10.36 9.54
N LEU A 70 3.53 -10.65 10.38
CA LEU A 70 3.65 -11.63 11.47
C LEU A 70 3.70 -13.08 10.95
N THR A 71 2.96 -13.39 9.88
CA THR A 71 2.83 -14.76 9.37
C THR A 71 3.71 -15.06 8.15
N GLY A 72 4.15 -14.02 7.43
CA GLY A 72 4.78 -14.15 6.10
C GLY A 72 6.25 -14.55 6.09
N GLY A 73 6.87 -14.83 7.25
CA GLY A 73 8.27 -15.25 7.33
C GLY A 73 9.22 -14.24 6.69
N LEU A 74 9.30 -13.03 7.26
CA LEU A 74 10.12 -11.95 6.72
C LEU A 74 11.59 -12.38 6.61
N THR A 75 12.05 -12.58 5.38
CA THR A 75 13.43 -13.04 5.08
C THR A 75 14.42 -11.89 4.96
N SER A 76 13.95 -10.67 4.69
CA SER A 76 14.80 -9.47 4.56
C SER A 76 13.98 -8.17 4.72
N PRO A 77 14.64 -7.03 5.00
CA PRO A 77 13.99 -5.72 4.99
C PRO A 77 13.31 -5.38 3.65
N GLN A 78 13.93 -5.80 2.54
CA GLN A 78 13.37 -5.61 1.20
C GLN A 78 12.08 -6.41 1.01
N ALA A 79 12.02 -7.65 1.47
CA ALA A 79 10.80 -8.47 1.42
C ALA A 79 9.66 -7.86 2.27
N ALA A 80 9.99 -7.31 3.43
CA ALA A 80 9.03 -6.60 4.27
C ALA A 80 8.48 -5.35 3.56
N ALA A 81 9.35 -4.55 2.94
CA ALA A 81 8.96 -3.35 2.19
C ALA A 81 8.09 -3.70 0.97
N THR A 82 8.45 -4.74 0.21
CA THR A 82 7.63 -5.25 -0.90
C THR A 82 6.25 -5.69 -0.44
N THR A 83 6.16 -6.37 0.72
CA THR A 83 4.88 -6.77 1.30
C THR A 83 4.02 -5.55 1.65
N ALA A 84 4.61 -4.54 2.27
CA ALA A 84 3.92 -3.29 2.61
C ALA A 84 3.41 -2.54 1.36
N VAL A 85 4.30 -2.32 0.38
CA VAL A 85 3.95 -1.59 -0.86
C VAL A 85 2.86 -2.32 -1.64
N ARG A 86 2.92 -3.65 -1.76
CA ARG A 86 1.86 -4.42 -2.45
C ARG A 86 0.52 -4.36 -1.71
N THR A 87 0.53 -4.47 -0.38
CA THR A 87 -0.69 -4.45 0.45
C THR A 87 -1.38 -3.10 0.37
N TYR A 88 -0.63 -2.01 0.58
CA TYR A 88 -1.17 -0.67 0.44
C TYR A 88 -1.52 -0.33 -1.01
N GLY A 89 -0.68 -0.69 -1.98
CA GLY A 89 -0.92 -0.46 -3.41
C GLY A 89 -2.25 -1.05 -3.88
N ARG A 90 -2.54 -2.30 -3.51
CA ARG A 90 -3.84 -2.93 -3.81
C ARG A 90 -5.00 -2.15 -3.20
N THR A 91 -4.88 -1.77 -1.93
CA THR A 91 -5.94 -1.07 -1.19
C THR A 91 -6.19 0.33 -1.77
N VAL A 92 -5.13 1.11 -2.00
CA VAL A 92 -5.23 2.47 -2.55
C VAL A 92 -5.78 2.44 -3.97
N ARG A 93 -5.36 1.49 -4.81
CA ARG A 93 -5.91 1.34 -6.16
C ARG A 93 -7.40 0.99 -6.15
N ALA A 94 -7.84 0.14 -5.22
CA ALA A 94 -9.26 -0.16 -5.06
C ALA A 94 -10.06 1.09 -4.64
N ASN A 95 -9.51 1.88 -3.72
CA ASN A 95 -10.10 3.16 -3.30
C ASN A 95 -10.21 4.14 -4.46
N ARG A 96 -9.15 4.28 -5.27
CA ARG A 96 -9.15 5.16 -6.44
C ARG A 96 -10.27 4.79 -7.40
N ARG A 97 -10.34 3.51 -7.82
CA ARG A 97 -11.39 3.03 -8.74
C ARG A 97 -12.80 3.30 -8.22
N ARG A 98 -13.01 3.15 -6.90
CA ARG A 98 -14.30 3.44 -6.26
C ARG A 98 -14.64 4.93 -6.27
N LEU A 99 -13.63 5.80 -6.15
CA LEU A 99 -13.84 7.24 -6.11
C LEU A 99 -13.97 7.86 -7.51
N GLU A 100 -13.46 7.17 -8.53
CA GLU A 100 -13.60 7.53 -9.96
C GLU A 100 -14.96 7.13 -10.55
N GLY A 101 -15.67 6.17 -9.93
CA GLY A 101 -17.02 5.73 -10.32
C GLY A 101 -18.11 6.18 -9.37
#